data_AF-A0A5J5D2Q3-F1
#
_entry.id   AF-A0A5J5D2Q3-F1
#
_cell.length_a   1.000
_cell.length_b   1.000
_cell.length_c   1.000
_cell.angle_alpha   90.00
_cell.angle_beta   90.00
_cell.angle_gamma   90.00
#
_symmetry.space_group_name_H-M   'P 1'
#
loop_
_entity.id
_entity.type
_entity.pdbx_description
1 polymer ?
#
loop_
_entity_poly.entity_id
_entity_poly.type
_entity_poly.pdbx_seq_one_letter_code
_entity_poly.pdbx_strand_id
1 'polypeptide(L)'
;MRLAPQPSAQPLRLTVLLLLTAGVITSPVLSSGCPDRCVCDDQLVVQCAGQHLTTFPVNLPLATRQLIISNNRIVELPPLALNYLSDLVYLDCSNNSLTEISESTFGNLRKLAYLDLSFNTLIRIEDRTFGPLASLVMLRMTDNPGLSEIHQDAFAENANLQVLDVSRNNLTVVNITSLIALPALRSVGLSGNPWSCECDNEDLCLWVHLEGFKFQDEGQTVCGSPADMQGRRLGEVGIQLRTLCHQTLGSWDYLFFVVIGFVIFAAGTVSAWLMGVIMVLYERYIKKKDEQLDDDEEESSEMGRTSRSRSDHGNGNLKTSHTV
;
A
#
# COMPACT_ATOMS: atom_id res chain seq x y z
N MET A 1 -69.45 -98.29 6.08
CA MET A 1 -68.79 -98.54 7.38
C MET A 1 -67.90 -97.35 7.69
N ARG A 2 -68.04 -96.79 8.91
CA ARG A 2 -67.26 -95.67 9.44
C ARG A 2 -65.77 -96.04 9.54
N LEU A 3 -64.87 -95.10 9.26
CA LEU A 3 -63.61 -94.84 9.99
C LEU A 3 -62.90 -93.63 9.32
N ALA A 4 -62.95 -92.47 10.01
CA ALA A 4 -61.86 -91.50 10.04
C ALA A 4 -60.79 -91.99 11.07
N PRO A 5 -59.61 -91.36 11.30
CA PRO A 5 -59.10 -90.05 10.83
C PRO A 5 -57.59 -90.03 10.42
N GLN A 6 -57.10 -88.82 10.10
CA GLN A 6 -55.71 -88.32 9.91
C GLN A 6 -54.69 -88.79 10.99
N PRO A 7 -53.36 -88.78 10.75
CA PRO A 7 -52.58 -87.54 10.94
C PRO A 7 -51.29 -87.33 10.09
N SER A 8 -50.80 -86.09 10.25
CA SER A 8 -49.59 -85.39 9.83
C SER A 8 -48.22 -86.09 9.99
N ALA A 9 -47.27 -85.78 9.07
CA ALA A 9 -45.84 -85.62 9.38
C ALA A 9 -45.08 -84.83 8.28
N GLN A 10 -44.23 -83.90 8.73
CA GLN A 10 -43.24 -83.04 8.03
C GLN A 10 -42.07 -83.84 7.38
N PRO A 11 -41.19 -83.29 6.48
CA PRO A 11 -40.08 -82.39 6.89
C PRO A 11 -39.60 -81.30 5.91
N LEU A 12 -38.95 -80.31 6.56
CA LEU A 12 -37.98 -79.31 6.11
C LEU A 12 -37.36 -79.49 4.70
N ARG A 13 -37.35 -78.41 3.91
CA ARG A 13 -36.10 -77.88 3.34
C ARG A 13 -36.11 -76.35 3.23
N LEU A 14 -35.19 -75.79 4.01
CA LEU A 14 -34.62 -74.45 3.99
C LEU A 14 -33.96 -74.17 2.63
N THR A 15 -34.20 -73.01 2.00
CA THR A 15 -33.16 -72.22 1.27
C THR A 15 -33.71 -70.89 0.73
N VAL A 16 -33.44 -69.83 1.50
CA VAL A 16 -32.90 -68.51 1.14
C VAL A 16 -33.38 -67.84 -0.16
N LEU A 17 -34.18 -66.79 0.04
CA LEU A 17 -34.45 -65.69 -0.88
C LEU A 17 -33.20 -64.79 -0.97
N LEU A 18 -32.63 -64.56 -2.16
CA LEU A 18 -31.55 -63.58 -2.37
C LEU A 18 -31.98 -62.57 -3.45
N LEU A 19 -32.45 -61.41 -2.99
CA LEU A 19 -32.74 -60.23 -3.78
C LEU A 19 -31.41 -59.54 -4.16
N LEU A 20 -31.07 -59.55 -5.44
CA LEU A 20 -29.99 -58.73 -6.01
C LEU A 20 -30.57 -57.39 -6.46
N THR A 21 -30.70 -56.44 -5.53
CA THR A 21 -30.67 -55.02 -5.88
C THR A 21 -29.23 -54.56 -5.77
N ALA A 22 -28.61 -54.32 -6.91
CA ALA A 22 -27.27 -53.74 -7.00
C ALA A 22 -27.31 -52.30 -6.45
N GLY A 23 -27.10 -52.17 -5.14
CA GLY A 23 -26.67 -50.91 -4.54
C GLY A 23 -25.25 -50.66 -4.98
N VAL A 24 -25.01 -49.53 -5.63
CA VAL A 24 -23.67 -48.98 -5.80
C VAL A 24 -23.15 -48.68 -4.39
N ILE A 25 -22.34 -49.59 -3.85
CA ILE A 25 -21.58 -49.33 -2.64
C ILE A 25 -20.42 -48.43 -3.07
N THR A 26 -20.64 -47.11 -3.01
CA THR A 26 -19.51 -46.19 -2.89
C THR A 26 -18.83 -46.54 -1.57
N SER A 27 -17.65 -47.14 -1.64
CA SER A 27 -16.79 -47.34 -0.47
C SER A 27 -16.68 -46.01 0.28
N PRO A 28 -16.87 -45.95 1.61
CA PRO A 28 -16.44 -44.79 2.35
C PRO A 28 -14.91 -44.81 2.27
N VAL A 29 -14.33 -43.91 1.49
CA VAL A 29 -12.95 -43.51 1.73
C VAL A 29 -12.97 -42.99 3.15
N LEU A 30 -12.26 -43.69 4.03
CA LEU A 30 -12.14 -43.34 5.42
C LEU A 30 -11.38 -42.00 5.46
N SER A 31 -12.11 -40.88 5.43
CA SER A 31 -11.58 -39.55 5.71
C SER A 31 -11.23 -39.53 7.19
N SER A 32 -10.03 -40.02 7.52
CA SER A 32 -9.47 -39.90 8.85
C SER A 32 -9.21 -38.42 9.10
N GLY A 33 -10.11 -37.77 9.83
CA GLY A 33 -9.97 -36.38 10.24
C GLY A 33 -10.97 -35.41 9.61
N CYS A 34 -12.25 -35.76 9.50
CA CYS A 34 -13.27 -34.71 9.41
C CYS A 34 -13.63 -34.26 10.84
N PRO A 35 -13.64 -32.96 11.16
CA PRO A 35 -14.01 -32.49 12.49
C PRO A 35 -15.45 -32.86 12.86
N ASP A 36 -15.69 -33.09 14.15
CA ASP A 36 -17.05 -33.30 14.65
C ASP A 36 -17.93 -32.09 14.32
N ARG A 37 -19.16 -32.35 13.84
CA ARG A 37 -20.14 -31.35 13.35
C ARG A 37 -19.85 -30.76 11.98
N CYS A 38 -18.74 -31.11 11.34
CA CYS A 38 -18.45 -30.69 9.98
C CYS A 38 -18.78 -31.80 8.97
N VAL A 39 -18.99 -31.41 7.72
CA VAL A 39 -19.17 -32.29 6.58
C VAL A 39 -17.99 -32.09 5.64
N CYS A 40 -17.27 -33.17 5.35
CA CYS A 40 -16.12 -33.15 4.43
C CYS A 40 -16.48 -33.90 3.16
N ASP A 41 -16.22 -33.28 2.01
CA ASP A 41 -16.49 -33.83 0.67
C ASP A 41 -15.19 -34.24 -0.05
N ASP A 42 -15.30 -35.13 -1.04
CA ASP A 42 -14.21 -35.63 -1.88
C ASP A 42 -13.52 -34.52 -2.70
N GLN A 43 -14.20 -33.38 -2.87
CA GLN A 43 -13.66 -32.16 -3.50
C GLN A 43 -12.75 -31.34 -2.57
N LEU A 44 -12.35 -31.88 -1.41
CA LEU A 44 -11.50 -31.22 -0.42
C LEU A 44 -12.18 -29.96 0.18
N VAL A 45 -13.50 -30.02 0.28
CA VAL A 45 -14.34 -28.99 0.92
C VAL A 45 -14.69 -29.45 2.32
N VAL A 46 -14.46 -28.58 3.30
CA VAL A 46 -14.87 -28.78 4.69
C VAL A 46 -15.92 -27.74 5.04
N GLN A 47 -17.14 -28.20 5.27
CA GLN A 47 -18.31 -27.40 5.58
C GLN A 47 -18.68 -27.54 7.06
N CYS A 48 -18.52 -26.46 7.81
CA CYS A 48 -18.78 -26.36 9.24
C CYS A 48 -19.76 -25.21 9.57
N ALA A 49 -20.50 -24.70 8.58
CA ALA A 49 -21.37 -23.55 8.79
C ALA A 49 -22.57 -23.86 9.72
N GLY A 50 -22.94 -22.88 10.55
CA GLY A 50 -24.16 -22.95 11.36
C GLY A 50 -24.13 -23.96 12.50
N GLN A 51 -22.94 -24.40 12.95
CA GLN A 51 -22.77 -25.47 13.94
C GLN A 51 -22.62 -24.97 15.38
N HIS A 52 -22.83 -23.66 15.59
CA HIS A 52 -22.65 -22.95 16.86
C HIS A 52 -21.25 -23.14 17.46
N LEU A 53 -20.22 -23.23 16.61
CA LEU A 53 -18.84 -23.38 17.04
C LEU A 53 -18.37 -22.10 17.73
N THR A 54 -17.76 -22.23 18.91
CA THR A 54 -17.11 -21.12 19.63
C THR A 54 -15.61 -21.06 19.39
N THR A 55 -15.04 -22.17 18.92
CA THR A 55 -13.61 -22.33 18.65
C THR A 55 -13.42 -22.88 17.23
N PHE A 56 -12.27 -22.58 16.63
CA PHE A 56 -11.89 -23.12 15.34
C PHE A 56 -11.89 -24.67 15.35
N PRO A 57 -12.44 -25.35 14.33
CA PRO A 57 -12.51 -26.82 14.30
C PRO A 57 -11.11 -27.44 14.21
N VAL A 58 -10.87 -28.45 15.06
CA VAL A 58 -9.59 -29.18 15.11
C VAL A 58 -9.61 -30.40 14.19
N ASN A 59 -8.43 -30.92 13.87
CA ASN A 59 -8.23 -32.11 13.02
C ASN A 59 -8.74 -31.93 11.58
N LEU A 60 -8.62 -30.75 11.00
CA LEU A 60 -8.94 -30.54 9.59
C LEU A 60 -7.98 -31.33 8.67
N PRO A 61 -8.45 -31.89 7.54
CA PRO A 61 -7.58 -32.53 6.57
C PRO A 61 -6.59 -31.53 5.99
N LEU A 62 -5.30 -31.87 5.94
CA LEU A 62 -4.25 -30.97 5.46
C LEU A 62 -4.41 -30.57 3.98
N ALA A 63 -5.08 -31.42 3.19
CA ALA A 63 -5.35 -31.17 1.77
C ALA A 63 -6.60 -30.30 1.53
N THR A 64 -7.24 -29.76 2.59
CA THR A 64 -8.44 -28.93 2.46
C THR A 64 -8.18 -27.72 1.55
N ARG A 65 -9.01 -27.56 0.53
CA ARG A 65 -8.95 -26.43 -0.41
C ARG A 65 -10.00 -25.37 -0.15
N GLN A 66 -11.14 -25.77 0.42
CA GLN A 66 -12.23 -24.86 0.77
C GLN A 66 -12.65 -25.13 2.21
N LEU A 67 -12.59 -24.10 3.04
CA LEU A 67 -13.02 -24.15 4.43
C LEU A 67 -14.13 -23.14 4.65
N ILE A 68 -15.31 -23.64 5.02
CA ILE A 68 -16.49 -22.82 5.28
C ILE A 68 -16.84 -22.99 6.76
N ILE A 69 -16.58 -21.96 7.55
CA ILE A 69 -16.84 -21.90 9.00
C ILE A 69 -17.80 -20.76 9.34
N SER A 70 -18.57 -20.29 8.36
CA SER A 70 -19.48 -19.16 8.51
C SER A 70 -20.69 -19.45 9.42
N ASN A 71 -21.34 -18.39 9.91
CA ASN A 71 -22.50 -18.49 10.80
C ASN A 71 -22.20 -19.27 12.10
N ASN A 72 -21.08 -18.96 12.74
CA ASN A 72 -20.65 -19.54 14.00
C ASN A 72 -20.40 -18.42 15.04
N ARG A 73 -19.71 -18.71 16.14
CA ARG A 73 -19.37 -17.77 17.22
C ARG A 73 -17.87 -17.82 17.52
N ILE A 74 -17.06 -18.00 16.49
CA ILE A 74 -15.61 -18.09 16.60
C ILE A 74 -15.07 -16.68 16.87
N VAL A 75 -14.26 -16.55 17.92
CA VAL A 75 -13.69 -15.26 18.35
C VAL A 75 -12.28 -15.02 17.78
N GLU A 76 -11.55 -16.10 17.52
CA GLU A 76 -10.17 -16.03 17.03
C GLU A 76 -9.88 -17.13 16.01
N LEU A 77 -9.01 -16.82 15.04
CA LEU A 77 -8.45 -17.80 14.11
C LEU A 77 -7.05 -18.20 14.59
N PRO A 78 -6.84 -19.44 15.05
CA PRO A 78 -5.54 -19.86 15.58
C PRO A 78 -4.49 -19.94 14.46
N PRO A 79 -3.43 -19.11 14.49
CA PRO A 79 -2.44 -19.04 13.41
C PRO A 79 -1.82 -20.40 13.07
N LEU A 80 -1.48 -21.18 14.09
CA LEU A 80 -0.82 -22.47 13.90
C LEU A 80 -1.70 -23.46 13.13
N ALA A 81 -2.97 -23.60 13.51
CA ALA A 81 -3.88 -24.54 12.86
C ALA A 81 -4.21 -24.13 11.42
N LEU A 82 -4.40 -22.82 11.19
CA LEU A 82 -4.71 -22.29 9.87
C LEU A 82 -3.51 -22.43 8.92
N ASN A 83 -2.29 -22.16 9.41
CA ASN A 83 -1.06 -22.26 8.61
C ASN A 83 -0.68 -23.69 8.17
N TYR A 84 -1.27 -24.73 8.79
CA TYR A 84 -1.14 -26.10 8.29
C TYR A 84 -1.97 -26.36 7.01
N LEU A 85 -2.96 -25.53 6.71
CA LEU A 85 -3.82 -25.62 5.53
C LEU A 85 -3.21 -24.86 4.34
N SER A 86 -1.98 -25.19 3.97
CA SER A 86 -1.23 -24.47 2.92
C SER A 86 -1.84 -24.58 1.51
N ASP A 87 -2.72 -25.57 1.30
CA ASP A 87 -3.47 -25.79 0.06
C ASP A 87 -4.82 -25.05 0.02
N LEU A 88 -5.16 -24.27 1.05
CA LEU A 88 -6.41 -23.54 1.14
C LEU A 88 -6.50 -22.44 0.07
N VAL A 89 -7.59 -22.44 -0.69
CA VAL A 89 -7.89 -21.50 -1.77
C VAL A 89 -9.08 -20.60 -1.40
N TYR A 90 -10.03 -21.14 -0.64
CA TYR A 90 -11.26 -20.45 -0.24
C TYR A 90 -11.46 -20.57 1.27
N LEU A 91 -11.58 -19.42 1.95
CA LEU A 91 -11.91 -19.35 3.37
C LEU A 91 -13.10 -18.41 3.57
N ASP A 92 -14.22 -18.99 4.01
CA ASP A 92 -15.37 -18.23 4.48
C ASP A 92 -15.49 -18.36 6.00
N CYS A 93 -15.21 -17.25 6.69
CA CYS A 93 -15.40 -17.09 8.12
C CYS A 93 -16.37 -15.95 8.45
N SER A 94 -17.28 -15.65 7.51
CA SER A 94 -18.31 -14.64 7.69
C SER A 94 -19.30 -14.99 8.81
N ASN A 95 -19.95 -13.98 9.38
CA ASN A 95 -20.93 -14.12 10.46
C ASN A 95 -20.37 -14.93 11.65
N ASN A 96 -19.28 -14.43 12.21
CA ASN A 96 -18.62 -14.93 13.41
C ASN A 96 -18.43 -13.75 14.40
N SER A 97 -17.54 -13.88 15.37
CA SER A 97 -17.25 -12.82 16.35
C SER A 97 -15.76 -12.51 16.39
N LEU A 98 -15.10 -12.55 15.22
CA LEU A 98 -13.68 -12.26 15.09
C LEU A 98 -13.43 -10.78 15.45
N THR A 99 -12.47 -10.53 16.34
CA THR A 99 -12.14 -9.18 16.81
C THR A 99 -10.85 -8.63 16.22
N GLU A 100 -9.86 -9.51 16.02
CA GLU A 100 -8.54 -9.14 15.53
C GLU A 100 -8.02 -10.22 14.57
N ILE A 101 -7.24 -9.77 13.59
CA ILE A 101 -6.48 -10.61 12.67
C ILE A 101 -5.09 -10.01 12.51
N SER A 102 -4.10 -10.85 12.27
CA SER A 102 -2.70 -10.43 12.15
C SER A 102 -2.04 -11.11 10.96
N GLU A 103 -0.89 -10.58 10.54
CA GLU A 103 -0.02 -11.21 9.53
C GLU A 103 0.24 -12.70 9.84
N SER A 104 0.43 -13.03 11.13
CA SER A 104 0.72 -14.40 11.58
C SER A 104 -0.44 -15.38 11.33
N THR A 105 -1.68 -14.90 11.40
CA THR A 105 -2.90 -15.71 11.19
C THR A 105 -2.90 -16.35 9.81
N PHE A 106 -2.34 -15.68 8.81
CA PHE A 106 -2.36 -16.08 7.41
C PHE A 106 -0.98 -16.46 6.84
N GLY A 107 0.05 -16.55 7.69
CA GLY A 107 1.46 -16.62 7.29
C GLY A 107 1.85 -17.65 6.21
N ASN A 108 1.13 -18.76 6.08
CA ASN A 108 1.41 -19.81 5.09
C ASN A 108 0.32 -20.01 4.02
N LEU A 109 -0.71 -19.17 4.01
CA LEU A 109 -1.86 -19.30 3.10
C LEU A 109 -1.62 -18.66 1.73
N ARG A 110 -0.50 -19.00 1.10
CA ARG A 110 -0.06 -18.35 -0.16
C ARG A 110 -0.98 -18.60 -1.35
N LYS A 111 -1.78 -19.67 -1.31
CA LYS A 111 -2.73 -20.09 -2.35
C LYS A 111 -4.14 -19.55 -2.14
N LEU A 112 -4.40 -18.88 -1.01
CA LEU A 112 -5.72 -18.36 -0.70
C LEU A 112 -6.08 -17.27 -1.71
N ALA A 113 -7.17 -17.47 -2.42
CA ALA A 113 -7.67 -16.57 -3.44
C ALA A 113 -8.91 -15.80 -2.98
N TYR A 114 -9.72 -16.40 -2.11
CA TYR A 114 -10.93 -15.80 -1.58
C TYR A 114 -10.94 -15.86 -0.05
N LEU A 115 -11.15 -14.70 0.57
CA LEU A 115 -11.30 -14.55 2.00
C LEU A 115 -12.54 -13.70 2.32
N ASP A 116 -13.48 -14.27 3.05
CA ASP A 116 -14.65 -13.56 3.56
C ASP A 116 -14.62 -13.46 5.09
N LEU A 117 -14.47 -12.23 5.57
CA LEU A 117 -14.46 -11.80 6.98
C LEU A 117 -15.69 -10.94 7.30
N SER A 118 -16.72 -10.95 6.45
CA SER A 118 -17.90 -10.10 6.61
C SER A 118 -18.72 -10.48 7.84
N PHE A 119 -19.50 -9.55 8.39
CA PHE A 119 -20.34 -9.78 9.58
C PHE A 119 -19.53 -10.30 10.78
N ASN A 120 -18.42 -9.64 11.08
CA ASN A 120 -17.61 -9.91 12.27
C ASN A 120 -17.57 -8.64 13.14
N THR A 121 -16.69 -8.63 14.14
CA THR A 121 -16.51 -7.53 15.09
C THR A 121 -15.09 -6.98 15.03
N LEU A 122 -14.51 -6.95 13.82
CA LEU A 122 -13.15 -6.43 13.61
C LEU A 122 -13.09 -4.95 13.99
N ILE A 123 -11.97 -4.53 14.60
CA ILE A 123 -11.78 -3.15 15.10
C ILE A 123 -10.81 -2.36 14.23
N ARG A 124 -9.69 -2.99 13.86
CA ARG A 124 -8.62 -2.39 13.05
C ARG A 124 -7.95 -3.45 12.20
N ILE A 125 -7.35 -3.02 11.09
CA ILE A 125 -6.46 -3.83 10.27
C ILE A 125 -5.05 -3.23 10.33
N GLU A 126 -4.10 -4.03 10.83
CA GLU A 126 -2.71 -3.63 11.01
C GLU A 126 -1.91 -3.72 9.71
N ASP A 127 -0.68 -3.21 9.73
CA ASP A 127 0.23 -3.26 8.60
C ASP A 127 0.52 -4.70 8.17
N ARG A 128 0.58 -4.93 6.86
CA ARG A 128 0.87 -6.26 6.26
C ARG A 128 -0.01 -7.42 6.75
N THR A 129 -1.17 -7.16 7.39
CA THR A 129 -2.10 -8.22 7.86
C THR A 129 -2.41 -9.24 6.76
N PHE A 130 -2.57 -8.79 5.51
CA PHE A 130 -2.85 -9.64 4.36
C PHE A 130 -1.62 -9.93 3.49
N GLY A 131 -0.43 -9.43 3.85
CA GLY A 131 0.79 -9.56 3.05
C GLY A 131 1.15 -10.99 2.63
N PRO A 132 1.04 -12.01 3.52
CA PRO A 132 1.30 -13.41 3.17
C PRO A 132 0.37 -13.99 2.10
N LEU A 133 -0.80 -13.38 1.85
CA LEU A 133 -1.83 -13.85 0.91
C LEU A 133 -1.49 -13.43 -0.53
N ALA A 134 -0.38 -13.94 -1.08
CA ALA A 134 0.14 -13.55 -2.38
C ALA A 134 -0.83 -13.84 -3.57
N SER A 135 -1.70 -14.84 -3.45
CA SER A 135 -2.68 -15.21 -4.48
C SER A 135 -4.07 -14.61 -4.25
N LEU A 136 -4.23 -13.68 -3.29
CA LEU A 136 -5.53 -13.13 -2.93
C LEU A 136 -6.14 -12.37 -4.10
N VAL A 137 -7.36 -12.72 -4.47
CA VAL A 137 -8.13 -12.12 -5.57
C VAL A 137 -9.32 -11.34 -5.02
N MET A 138 -9.97 -11.85 -3.98
CA MET A 138 -11.16 -11.25 -3.41
C MET A 138 -11.10 -11.25 -1.89
N LEU A 139 -11.27 -10.07 -1.31
CA LEU A 139 -11.32 -9.84 0.12
C LEU A 139 -12.61 -9.10 0.47
N ARG A 140 -13.42 -9.70 1.35
CA ARG A 140 -14.63 -9.07 1.88
C ARG A 140 -14.50 -8.88 3.38
N MET A 141 -14.72 -7.66 3.83
CA MET A 141 -14.73 -7.25 5.24
C MET A 141 -15.95 -6.37 5.50
N THR A 142 -17.09 -6.74 4.91
CA THR A 142 -18.33 -5.98 4.97
C THR A 142 -19.03 -6.16 6.32
N ASP A 143 -19.81 -5.19 6.80
CA ASP A 143 -20.58 -5.32 8.05
C ASP A 143 -19.72 -5.65 9.29
N ASN A 144 -18.57 -4.99 9.44
CA ASN A 144 -17.79 -4.93 10.67
C ASN A 144 -17.98 -3.55 11.32
N PRO A 145 -19.03 -3.35 12.14
CA PRO A 145 -19.38 -2.03 12.68
C PRO A 145 -18.32 -1.44 13.62
N GLY A 146 -17.39 -2.26 14.13
CA GLY A 146 -16.26 -1.80 14.94
C GLY A 146 -15.07 -1.31 14.12
N LEU A 147 -15.02 -1.60 12.81
CA LEU A 147 -13.84 -1.40 11.98
C LEU A 147 -13.74 0.08 11.60
N SER A 148 -12.84 0.80 12.27
CA SER A 148 -12.65 2.25 12.08
C SER A 148 -11.33 2.63 11.40
N GLU A 149 -10.35 1.72 11.39
CA GLU A 149 -9.02 2.01 10.85
C GLU A 149 -8.47 0.84 10.04
N ILE A 150 -7.92 1.16 8.86
CA ILE A 150 -7.17 0.23 8.02
C ILE A 150 -5.81 0.87 7.73
N HIS A 151 -4.74 0.19 8.12
CA HIS A 151 -3.39 0.68 7.87
C HIS A 151 -3.12 0.82 6.36
N GLN A 152 -2.41 1.87 5.96
CA GLN A 152 -2.12 2.17 4.54
C GLN A 152 -1.43 1.02 3.80
N ASP A 153 -0.57 0.27 4.48
CA ASP A 153 0.21 -0.84 3.91
C ASP A 153 -0.45 -2.21 4.10
N ALA A 154 -1.70 -2.26 4.56
CA ALA A 154 -2.42 -3.53 4.78
C ALA A 154 -2.54 -4.37 3.49
N PHE A 155 -2.57 -3.72 2.32
CA PHE A 155 -2.77 -4.36 1.01
C PHE A 155 -1.56 -4.27 0.07
N ALA A 156 -0.44 -3.69 0.49
CA ALA A 156 0.67 -3.32 -0.40
C ALA A 156 1.27 -4.50 -1.18
N GLU A 157 1.23 -5.70 -0.62
CA GLU A 157 1.83 -6.91 -1.21
C GLU A 157 0.82 -7.76 -2.01
N ASN A 158 -0.47 -7.40 -2.01
CA ASN A 158 -1.53 -8.20 -2.64
C ASN A 158 -1.74 -7.83 -4.11
N ALA A 159 -0.71 -7.99 -4.95
CA ALA A 159 -0.73 -7.57 -6.36
C ALA A 159 -1.85 -8.20 -7.22
N ASN A 160 -2.38 -9.34 -6.81
CA ASN A 160 -3.46 -10.05 -7.51
C ASN A 160 -4.88 -9.65 -7.06
N LEU A 161 -5.01 -8.76 -6.07
CA LEU A 161 -6.30 -8.38 -5.50
C LEU A 161 -7.13 -7.63 -6.54
N GLN A 162 -8.31 -8.15 -6.84
CA GLN A 162 -9.24 -7.60 -7.83
C GLN A 162 -10.47 -6.97 -7.17
N VAL A 163 -10.95 -7.55 -6.08
CA VAL A 163 -12.15 -7.09 -5.38
C VAL A 163 -11.86 -6.89 -3.90
N LEU A 164 -12.08 -5.68 -3.44
CA LEU A 164 -12.02 -5.31 -2.03
C LEU A 164 -13.37 -4.74 -1.60
N ASP A 165 -14.06 -5.38 -0.66
CA ASP A 165 -15.33 -4.88 -0.12
C ASP A 165 -15.16 -4.52 1.35
N VAL A 166 -15.16 -3.23 1.65
CA VAL A 166 -15.11 -2.66 3.01
C VAL A 166 -16.36 -1.83 3.31
N SER A 167 -17.48 -2.17 2.66
CA SER A 167 -18.75 -1.49 2.89
C SER A 167 -19.34 -1.78 4.28
N ARG A 168 -20.23 -0.91 4.76
CA ARG A 168 -20.96 -1.05 6.02
C ARG A 168 -20.04 -1.26 7.23
N ASN A 169 -18.97 -0.47 7.31
CA ASN A 169 -18.07 -0.41 8.46
C ASN A 169 -18.19 0.98 9.13
N ASN A 170 -17.24 1.32 10.00
CA ASN A 170 -17.18 2.60 10.69
C ASN A 170 -15.96 3.43 10.24
N LEU A 171 -15.56 3.29 8.98
CA LEU A 171 -14.41 3.99 8.41
C LEU A 171 -14.75 5.46 8.15
N THR A 172 -13.92 6.36 8.66
CA THR A 172 -14.03 7.81 8.39
C THR A 172 -13.03 8.27 7.34
N VAL A 173 -11.84 7.65 7.30
CA VAL A 173 -10.76 7.96 6.37
C VAL A 173 -10.14 6.64 5.90
N VAL A 174 -9.65 6.60 4.67
CA VAL A 174 -8.82 5.49 4.18
C VAL A 174 -7.71 6.04 3.30
N ASN A 175 -6.47 5.62 3.57
CA ASN A 175 -5.36 5.97 2.71
C ASN A 175 -5.41 5.10 1.44
N ILE A 176 -5.60 5.74 0.30
CA ILE A 176 -5.75 5.07 -0.99
C ILE A 176 -4.43 4.84 -1.73
N THR A 177 -3.29 5.31 -1.20
CA THR A 177 -1.99 5.27 -1.90
C THR A 177 -1.64 3.85 -2.34
N SER A 178 -1.73 2.89 -1.42
CA SER A 178 -1.47 1.48 -1.72
C SER A 178 -2.54 0.86 -2.61
N LEU A 179 -3.81 1.27 -2.47
CA LEU A 179 -4.92 0.77 -3.29
C LEU A 179 -4.80 1.20 -4.75
N ILE A 180 -4.39 2.45 -5.02
CA ILE A 180 -4.15 2.95 -6.37
C ILE A 180 -3.00 2.19 -7.05
N ALA A 181 -1.99 1.79 -6.27
CA ALA A 181 -0.82 1.08 -6.77
C ALA A 181 -1.12 -0.39 -7.15
N LEU A 182 -2.27 -0.94 -6.76
CA LEU A 182 -2.63 -2.33 -7.07
C LEU A 182 -2.99 -2.50 -8.56
N PRO A 183 -2.23 -3.30 -9.32
CA PRO A 183 -2.39 -3.37 -10.78
C PRO A 183 -3.63 -4.14 -11.22
N ALA A 184 -4.13 -5.06 -10.39
CA ALA A 184 -5.26 -5.93 -10.70
C ALA A 184 -6.60 -5.43 -10.15
N LEU A 185 -6.60 -4.33 -9.38
CA LEU A 185 -7.78 -3.88 -8.64
C LEU A 185 -8.88 -3.34 -9.59
N ARG A 186 -10.05 -3.96 -9.52
CA ARG A 186 -11.19 -3.69 -10.42
C ARG A 186 -12.42 -3.20 -9.69
N SER A 187 -12.60 -3.61 -8.44
CA SER A 187 -13.83 -3.37 -7.69
C SER A 187 -13.52 -3.02 -6.25
N VAL A 188 -14.02 -1.89 -5.77
CA VAL A 188 -13.92 -1.45 -4.38
C VAL A 188 -15.29 -1.07 -3.83
N GLY A 189 -15.67 -1.66 -2.69
CA GLY A 189 -16.91 -1.36 -1.96
C GLY A 189 -16.62 -0.43 -0.78
N LEU A 190 -17.16 0.80 -0.81
CA LEU A 190 -16.97 1.83 0.22
C LEU A 190 -18.29 2.28 0.87
N SER A 191 -19.43 1.82 0.36
CA SER A 191 -20.77 2.26 0.78
C SER A 191 -21.04 2.00 2.26
N GLY A 192 -21.91 2.79 2.89
CA GLY A 192 -22.32 2.56 4.29
C GLY A 192 -21.24 2.82 5.34
N ASN A 193 -20.24 3.65 5.05
CA ASN A 193 -19.25 4.14 6.02
C ASN A 193 -19.46 5.64 6.28
N PRO A 194 -19.17 6.14 7.50
CA PRO A 194 -19.28 7.55 7.85
C PRO A 194 -18.07 8.37 7.36
N TRP A 195 -17.85 8.42 6.03
CA TRP A 195 -16.69 9.09 5.45
C TRP A 195 -16.60 10.57 5.84
N SER A 196 -15.41 11.00 6.27
CA SER A 196 -15.09 12.41 6.47
C SER A 196 -14.73 13.05 5.13
N CYS A 197 -15.44 14.09 4.75
CA CYS A 197 -15.26 14.85 3.51
C CYS A 197 -14.61 16.20 3.81
N GLU A 198 -13.48 16.13 4.50
CA GLU A 198 -12.56 17.23 4.79
C GLU A 198 -11.29 17.11 3.94
N CYS A 199 -10.42 18.12 3.96
CA CYS A 199 -9.22 18.16 3.13
C CYS A 199 -8.32 16.94 3.26
N ASP A 200 -8.26 16.31 4.44
CA ASP A 200 -7.44 15.13 4.70
C ASP A 200 -7.87 13.90 3.87
N ASN A 201 -9.12 13.86 3.42
CA ASN A 201 -9.68 12.75 2.64
C ASN A 201 -10.04 13.17 1.20
N GLU A 202 -9.50 14.30 0.73
CA GLU A 202 -9.72 14.83 -0.62
C GLU A 202 -9.36 13.79 -1.67
N ASP A 203 -8.23 13.10 -1.52
CA ASP A 203 -7.74 12.12 -2.47
C ASP A 203 -8.74 10.98 -2.69
N LEU A 204 -9.37 10.48 -1.62
CA LEU A 204 -10.42 9.46 -1.71
C LEU A 204 -11.63 10.00 -2.50
N CYS A 205 -12.10 11.20 -2.16
CA CYS A 205 -13.25 11.81 -2.80
C CYS A 205 -13.00 12.01 -4.30
N LEU A 206 -11.80 12.47 -4.65
CA LEU A 206 -11.38 12.65 -6.04
C LEU A 206 -11.19 11.31 -6.77
N TRP A 207 -10.64 10.30 -6.10
CA TRP A 207 -10.45 8.98 -6.69
C TRP A 207 -11.79 8.33 -7.04
N VAL A 208 -12.79 8.43 -6.14
CA VAL A 208 -14.17 7.98 -6.43
C VAL A 208 -14.79 8.75 -7.58
N HIS A 209 -14.50 10.05 -7.71
CA HIS A 209 -14.96 10.85 -8.85
C HIS A 209 -14.36 10.39 -10.19
N LEU A 210 -13.05 10.14 -10.23
CA LEU A 210 -12.32 9.84 -11.47
C LEU A 210 -12.47 8.38 -11.90
N GLU A 211 -12.41 7.45 -10.95
CA GLU A 211 -12.36 6.00 -11.19
C GLU A 211 -13.69 5.34 -10.86
N GLY A 212 -14.80 6.04 -11.14
CA GLY A 212 -16.15 5.65 -10.77
C GLY A 212 -16.54 4.19 -11.12
N PHE A 213 -16.11 3.73 -12.29
CA PHE A 213 -16.37 2.36 -12.76
C PHE A 213 -15.81 1.26 -11.84
N LYS A 214 -14.85 1.56 -10.95
CA LYS A 214 -14.32 0.61 -9.97
C LYS A 214 -15.22 0.43 -8.76
N PHE A 215 -16.29 1.20 -8.60
CA PHE A 215 -17.11 1.15 -7.39
C PHE A 215 -18.47 0.51 -7.68
N GLN A 216 -18.80 -0.57 -6.97
CA GLN A 216 -20.07 -1.28 -7.18
C GLN A 216 -21.30 -0.44 -6.82
N ASP A 217 -21.16 0.49 -5.86
CA ASP A 217 -22.25 1.25 -5.25
C ASP A 217 -22.00 2.77 -5.26
N GLU A 218 -21.53 3.34 -6.38
CA GLU A 218 -21.28 4.79 -6.51
C GLU A 218 -22.43 5.66 -6.00
N GLY A 219 -23.67 5.22 -6.26
CA GLY A 219 -24.88 5.96 -5.88
C GLY A 219 -25.21 5.98 -4.40
N GLN A 220 -24.56 5.13 -3.58
CA GLN A 220 -24.85 4.97 -2.15
C GLN A 220 -23.70 5.43 -1.23
N THR A 221 -22.54 5.75 -1.80
CA THR A 221 -21.37 6.19 -1.01
C THR A 221 -21.47 7.69 -0.75
N VAL A 222 -21.72 8.05 0.51
CA VAL A 222 -22.00 9.43 0.94
C VAL A 222 -21.05 9.88 2.05
N CYS A 223 -20.91 11.19 2.19
CA CYS A 223 -20.22 11.82 3.30
C CYS A 223 -21.01 11.68 4.61
N GLY A 224 -20.32 11.33 5.69
CA GLY A 224 -20.82 11.35 7.07
C GLY A 224 -20.51 12.64 7.81
N SER A 225 -19.37 13.28 7.51
CA SER A 225 -18.92 14.56 8.10
C SER A 225 -18.20 15.43 7.05
N PRO A 226 -18.05 16.75 7.27
CA PRO A 226 -18.70 17.56 8.31
C PRO A 226 -20.21 17.73 8.04
N ALA A 227 -20.96 18.30 9.00
CA ALA A 227 -22.45 18.32 8.97
C ALA A 227 -23.05 19.01 7.73
N ASP A 228 -22.33 19.97 7.17
CA ASP A 228 -22.62 20.72 5.95
C ASP A 228 -22.44 19.90 4.67
N MET A 229 -21.64 18.82 4.71
CA MET A 229 -21.45 17.89 3.60
C MET A 229 -22.20 16.57 3.78
N GLN A 230 -22.82 16.35 4.94
CA GLN A 230 -23.47 15.10 5.29
C GLN A 230 -24.55 14.71 4.27
N GLY A 231 -24.51 13.46 3.80
CA GLY A 231 -25.45 12.91 2.82
C GLY A 231 -25.15 13.27 1.37
N ARG A 232 -24.18 14.14 1.08
CA ARG A 232 -23.69 14.36 -0.29
C ARG A 232 -22.88 13.16 -0.76
N ARG A 233 -22.90 12.89 -2.06
CA ARG A 233 -22.15 11.76 -2.64
C ARG A 233 -20.65 12.05 -2.63
N LEU A 234 -19.86 11.04 -2.27
CA LEU A 234 -18.42 11.16 -2.10
C LEU A 234 -17.72 11.59 -3.39
N GLY A 235 -18.13 11.04 -4.54
CA GLY A 235 -17.59 11.42 -5.84
C GLY A 235 -18.02 12.82 -6.32
N GLU A 236 -19.12 13.39 -5.81
CA GLU A 236 -19.54 14.75 -6.22
C GLU A 236 -18.76 15.84 -5.49
N VAL A 237 -18.34 15.56 -4.24
CA VAL A 237 -17.60 16.53 -3.44
C VAL A 237 -16.11 16.60 -3.79
N GLY A 238 -15.53 15.58 -4.42
CA GLY A 238 -14.08 15.50 -4.68
C GLY A 238 -13.49 16.71 -5.40
N ILE A 239 -14.09 17.15 -6.51
CA ILE A 239 -13.61 18.35 -7.24
C ILE A 239 -13.79 19.61 -6.39
N GLN A 240 -14.94 19.74 -5.70
CA GLN A 240 -15.22 20.89 -4.85
C GLN A 240 -14.19 21.00 -3.73
N LEU A 241 -13.87 19.88 -3.08
CA LEU A 241 -12.91 19.79 -1.99
C LEU A 241 -11.50 20.16 -2.49
N ARG A 242 -11.11 19.65 -3.67
CA ARG A 242 -9.83 20.01 -4.30
C ARG A 242 -9.65 21.50 -4.50
N THR A 243 -10.69 22.21 -4.93
CA THR A 243 -10.62 23.67 -5.09
C THR A 243 -10.61 24.44 -3.76
N LEU A 244 -11.18 23.87 -2.70
CA LEU A 244 -11.22 24.47 -1.36
C LEU A 244 -9.90 24.27 -0.61
N CYS A 245 -9.31 23.08 -0.73
CA CYS A 245 -8.17 22.63 0.07
C CYS A 245 -6.83 22.98 -0.57
N HIS A 246 -6.72 22.85 -1.90
CA HIS A 246 -5.59 23.41 -2.61
C HIS A 246 -5.87 24.88 -2.92
N GLN A 247 -5.29 25.78 -2.12
CA GLN A 247 -5.18 27.18 -2.50
C GLN A 247 -4.41 27.27 -3.82
N THR A 248 -5.14 27.38 -4.92
CA THR A 248 -4.56 27.79 -6.19
C THR A 248 -3.99 29.18 -5.96
N LEU A 249 -2.69 29.37 -6.26
CA LEU A 249 -2.03 30.66 -6.12
C LEU A 249 -2.93 31.77 -6.69
N GLY A 250 -3.21 32.78 -5.87
CA GLY A 250 -4.03 33.89 -6.30
C GLY A 250 -3.30 34.72 -7.36
N SER A 251 -4.03 35.55 -8.10
CA SER A 251 -3.40 36.48 -9.04
C SER A 251 -2.37 37.41 -8.38
N TRP A 252 -2.53 37.69 -7.08
CA TRP A 252 -1.57 38.44 -6.27
C TRP A 252 -0.27 37.69 -6.02
N ASP A 253 -0.33 36.37 -5.79
CA ASP A 253 0.86 35.55 -5.62
C ASP A 253 1.65 35.48 -6.94
N TYR A 254 0.95 35.32 -8.08
CA TYR A 254 1.58 35.40 -9.40
C TYR A 254 2.23 36.76 -9.66
N LEU A 255 1.55 37.85 -9.33
CA LEU A 255 2.11 39.21 -9.44
C LEU A 255 3.37 39.35 -8.59
N PHE A 256 3.34 38.85 -7.35
CA PHE A 256 4.48 38.85 -6.44
C PHE A 256 5.67 38.07 -7.01
N PHE A 257 5.45 36.87 -7.56
CA PHE A 257 6.51 36.08 -8.21
C PHE A 257 7.09 36.79 -9.44
N VAL A 258 6.27 37.44 -10.25
CA VAL A 258 6.74 38.24 -11.41
C VAL A 258 7.59 39.41 -10.94
N VAL A 259 7.17 40.13 -9.89
CA VAL A 259 7.92 41.27 -9.34
C VAL A 259 9.26 40.81 -8.77
N ILE A 260 9.30 39.73 -8.00
CA ILE A 260 10.55 39.15 -7.48
C ILE A 260 11.47 38.74 -8.63
N GLY A 261 10.92 38.07 -9.65
CA GLY A 261 11.68 37.68 -10.84
C GLY A 261 12.33 38.88 -11.52
N PHE A 262 11.60 39.99 -11.66
CA PHE A 262 12.13 41.23 -12.24
C PHE A 262 13.24 41.86 -11.38
N VAL A 263 13.06 41.88 -10.06
CA VAL A 263 14.06 42.42 -9.12
C VAL A 263 15.36 41.61 -9.17
N ILE A 264 15.28 40.28 -9.15
CA ILE A 264 16.46 39.40 -9.23
C ILE A 264 17.18 39.60 -10.57
N PHE A 265 16.44 39.66 -11.67
CA PHE A 265 17.00 39.87 -13.01
C PHE A 265 17.70 41.24 -13.13
N ALA A 266 17.05 42.30 -12.64
CA ALA A 266 17.60 43.65 -12.66
C ALA A 266 18.86 43.73 -11.79
N ALA A 267 18.83 43.18 -10.57
CA ALA A 267 19.99 43.13 -9.68
C ALA A 267 21.16 42.38 -10.34
N GLY A 268 20.92 41.20 -10.91
CA GLY A 268 21.93 40.42 -11.62
C GLY A 268 22.54 41.18 -12.81
N THR A 269 21.70 41.90 -13.56
CA THR A 269 22.16 42.73 -14.69
C THR A 269 23.06 43.86 -14.22
N VAL A 270 22.67 44.56 -13.14
CA VAL A 270 23.47 45.65 -12.55
C VAL A 270 24.80 45.12 -11.99
N SER A 271 24.78 43.99 -11.28
CA SER A 271 25.99 43.36 -10.76
C SER A 271 26.95 42.95 -11.87
N ALA A 272 26.45 42.33 -12.95
CA ALA A 272 27.28 41.94 -14.10
C ALA A 272 27.89 43.15 -14.80
N TRP A 273 27.09 44.21 -15.01
CA TRP A 273 27.58 45.46 -15.59
C TRP A 273 28.68 46.09 -14.71
N LEU A 274 28.47 46.16 -13.40
CA LEU A 274 29.44 46.70 -12.46
C LEU A 274 30.75 45.90 -12.47
N MET A 275 30.68 44.57 -12.46
CA MET A 275 31.86 43.70 -12.54
C MET A 275 32.63 43.92 -13.85
N GLY A 276 31.93 44.08 -14.98
CA GLY A 276 32.55 44.41 -16.26
C GLY A 276 33.28 45.75 -16.23
N VAL A 277 32.69 46.78 -15.63
CA VAL A 277 33.33 48.10 -15.47
C VAL A 277 34.57 48.01 -14.58
N ILE A 278 34.48 47.31 -13.44
CA ILE A 278 35.62 47.12 -12.52
C ILE A 278 36.78 46.40 -13.24
N MET A 279 36.49 45.35 -14.02
CA MET A 279 37.51 44.63 -14.79
C MET A 279 38.25 45.55 -15.77
N VAL A 280 37.52 46.37 -16.55
CA VAL A 280 38.13 47.30 -17.52
C VAL A 280 38.99 48.36 -16.81
N LEU A 281 38.53 48.89 -15.69
CA LEU A 281 39.31 49.84 -14.89
C LEU A 281 40.56 49.19 -14.30
N TYR A 282 40.46 47.93 -13.87
CA TYR A 282 41.59 47.16 -13.35
C TYR A 282 42.64 46.91 -14.43
N GLU A 283 42.23 46.51 -15.64
CA GLU A 283 43.15 46.37 -16.78
C GLU A 283 43.83 47.69 -17.15
N ARG A 284 43.08 48.80 -17.19
CA ARG A 284 43.67 50.14 -17.43
C ARG A 284 44.64 50.55 -16.33
N TYR A 285 44.34 50.22 -15.08
CA TYR A 285 45.24 50.51 -13.96
C TYR A 285 46.54 49.71 -14.05
N ILE A 286 46.46 48.41 -14.35
CA ILE A 286 47.65 47.57 -14.56
C ILE A 286 48.46 48.11 -15.74
N LYS A 287 47.84 48.35 -16.90
CA LYS A 287 48.56 48.86 -18.07
C LYS A 287 49.30 50.17 -17.78
N LYS A 288 48.66 51.11 -17.08
CA LYS A 288 49.28 52.37 -16.69
C LYS A 288 50.45 52.17 -15.71
N LYS A 289 50.34 51.18 -14.82
CA LYS A 289 51.40 50.82 -13.88
C LYS A 289 52.60 50.19 -14.60
N ASP A 290 52.35 49.35 -15.61
CA ASP A 290 53.40 48.75 -16.42
C ASP A 290 54.11 49.82 -17.26
N GLU A 291 53.37 50.74 -17.90
CA GLU A 291 53.95 51.91 -18.60
C GLU A 291 54.83 52.77 -17.67
N GLN A 292 54.41 52.98 -16.41
CA GLN A 292 55.18 53.71 -15.41
C GLN A 292 56.47 52.97 -15.02
N LEU A 293 56.43 51.64 -14.93
CA LEU A 293 57.60 50.82 -14.63
C LEU A 293 58.59 50.80 -15.80
N ASP A 294 58.10 50.77 -17.04
CA ASP A 294 58.91 50.86 -18.25
C ASP A 294 59.59 52.25 -18.36
N ASP A 295 58.85 53.34 -18.08
CA ASP A 295 59.41 54.71 -18.04
C ASP A 295 60.48 54.86 -16.94
N ASP A 296 60.26 54.30 -15.74
CA ASP A 296 61.22 54.32 -14.64
C ASP A 296 62.48 53.47 -14.97
N GLU A 297 62.33 52.35 -15.69
CA GLU A 297 63.45 51.55 -16.19
C GLU A 297 64.24 52.28 -17.30
N GLU A 298 63.58 52.96 -18.23
CA GLU A 298 64.23 53.78 -19.27
C GLU A 298 65.01 54.96 -18.66
N GLU A 299 64.44 55.71 -17.71
CA GLU A 299 65.14 56.79 -17.00
C GLU A 299 66.38 56.28 -16.24
N SER A 300 66.28 55.11 -15.59
CA SER A 300 67.42 54.50 -14.90
C SER A 300 68.54 54.07 -15.86
N SER A 301 68.19 53.67 -17.09
CA SER A 301 69.14 53.29 -18.14
C SER A 301 69.83 54.49 -18.81
N GLU A 302 69.15 55.65 -18.86
CA GLU A 302 69.68 56.91 -19.39
C GLU A 302 70.57 57.65 -18.37
N MET A 303 70.26 57.53 -17.08
CA MET A 303 71.10 58.03 -15.98
C MET A 303 72.37 57.15 -15.77
N GLY A 304 72.32 55.88 -16.15
CA GLY A 304 73.49 54.99 -16.24
C GLY A 304 74.43 55.30 -17.42
N ARG A 305 73.95 55.99 -18.47
CA ARG A 305 74.77 56.43 -19.61
C ARG A 305 75.39 57.82 -19.41
N THR A 306 74.78 58.68 -18.61
CA THR A 306 75.29 60.04 -18.32
C THR A 306 76.25 60.11 -17.11
N SER A 307 76.33 59.06 -16.29
CA SER A 307 77.27 58.95 -15.16
C SER A 307 78.61 58.26 -15.50
N ARG A 308 78.89 57.98 -16.78
CA ARG A 308 80.15 57.37 -17.26
C ARG A 308 81.04 58.30 -18.09
N SER A 309 80.91 59.61 -17.90
CA SER A 309 81.91 60.57 -18.34
C SER A 309 82.11 61.65 -17.29
N ARG A 310 83.32 61.68 -16.72
CA ARG A 310 83.98 62.87 -16.14
C ARG A 310 83.80 63.14 -14.64
N SER A 311 84.52 62.37 -13.83
CA SER A 311 85.39 62.95 -12.79
C SER A 311 86.56 62.01 -12.50
N ASP A 312 87.65 62.32 -13.17
CA ASP A 312 88.99 61.77 -12.98
C ASP A 312 89.74 62.66 -11.95
N HIS A 313 90.73 62.07 -11.28
CA HIS A 313 91.61 62.60 -10.19
C HIS A 313 90.99 62.63 -8.80
N GLY A 314 91.46 61.90 -7.79
CA GLY A 314 92.77 61.33 -7.44
C GLY A 314 92.80 61.40 -5.89
N ASN A 315 93.51 60.64 -5.07
CA ASN A 315 94.67 59.77 -5.15
C ASN A 315 94.79 59.16 -3.73
N GLY A 316 95.38 57.96 -3.58
CA GLY A 316 95.94 57.54 -2.28
C GLY A 316 95.63 56.12 -1.82
N ASN A 317 96.51 55.18 -2.18
CA ASN A 317 97.12 54.12 -1.35
C ASN A 317 96.19 53.36 -0.37
N LEU A 318 96.17 52.02 -0.29
CA LEU A 318 97.32 51.16 -0.02
C LEU A 318 96.81 49.69 0.10
N LYS A 319 97.56 48.77 -0.53
CA LYS A 319 97.87 47.39 -0.07
C LYS A 319 96.76 46.32 0.13
N THR A 320 96.91 45.24 -0.67
CA THR A 320 97.02 43.79 -0.30
C THR A 320 95.88 43.19 0.55
N SER A 321 95.34 41.99 0.33
CA SER A 321 95.79 40.78 -0.36
C SER A 321 94.64 39.75 -0.32
N HIS A 322 94.74 38.73 -1.17
CA HIS A 322 94.22 37.36 -1.01
C HIS A 322 92.73 37.05 -1.29
N THR A 323 92.51 36.56 -2.52
CA THR A 323 92.06 35.18 -2.82
C THR A 323 92.74 34.16 -1.90
N VAL A 324 92.05 33.16 -1.34
CA VAL A 324 91.24 32.10 -1.98
C VAL A 324 90.01 31.79 -1.14
#